data_AF-A0A3D0RYD7-F1
#
_entry.id   AF-A0A3D0RYD7-F1
#
_cell.length_a   1.000
_cell.length_b   1.000
_cell.length_c   1.000
_cell.angle_alpha   90.00
_cell.angle_beta   90.00
_cell.angle_gamma   90.00
#
_symmetry.space_group_name_H-M   'P 1'
#
loop_
_entity.id
_entity.type
_entity.pdbx_description
1 polymer ?
#
loop_
_entity_poly.entity_id
_entity_poly.type
_entity_poly.pdbx_seq_one_letter_code
_entity_poly.pdbx_strand_id
1 'polypeptide(L)'
;MLPVVGSTMAVAFAYAVNYSFNKRLNHWFDELAAAVDDLQQQMDEPLAFEDLAQNETFVDAVINATRAAQATHAREKLEALRNGVLNSTLVGAPDDDEQARFFRLVEQFTPAQLLMLTYFDDPHGWFAARGIQPEQYMAGSRINGLQPALPEFRNSDWAHLVAKDLADNSLLIAGLSGMVSGSAVYDRLTTPLAQRFLRFIADPRELNTGQDEEDGWT
;
A
#
# COMPACT_ATOMS: atom_id res chain seq x y z
N MET A 1 49.00 12.68 13.97
CA MET A 1 47.58 12.54 14.35
C MET A 1 46.98 13.93 14.31
N LEU A 2 46.13 14.23 13.32
CA LEU A 2 45.40 15.50 13.29
C LEU A 2 44.05 15.28 13.99
N PRO A 3 43.70 16.09 15.01
CA PRO A 3 42.39 15.98 15.65
C PRO A 3 41.35 16.43 14.64
N VAL A 4 40.42 15.54 14.27
CA VAL A 4 39.23 15.89 13.50
C VAL A 4 38.29 16.62 14.47
N VAL A 5 38.60 17.88 14.71
CA VAL A 5 37.73 18.81 15.41
C VAL A 5 36.52 19.01 14.50
N GLY A 6 35.37 18.46 14.91
CA GLY A 6 34.11 18.62 14.19
C GLY A 6 33.83 20.10 13.98
N SER A 7 33.81 20.54 12.72
CA SER A 7 33.42 21.90 12.39
C SER A 7 32.00 22.14 12.90
N THR A 8 31.70 23.38 13.29
CA THR A 8 30.35 23.79 13.71
C THR A 8 29.28 23.40 12.66
N MET A 9 29.65 23.35 11.38
CA MET A 9 28.81 22.83 10.29
C MET A 9 28.51 21.34 10.39
N ALA A 10 29.49 20.49 10.70
CA ALA A 10 29.27 19.04 10.84
C ALA A 10 28.33 18.73 12.02
N VAL A 11 28.48 19.48 13.12
CA VAL A 11 27.59 19.37 14.29
C VAL A 11 26.17 19.83 13.93
N ALA A 12 26.01 20.97 13.25
CA ALA A 12 24.71 21.47 12.83
C ALA A 12 24.00 20.51 11.85
N PHE A 13 24.73 19.94 10.89
CA PHE A 13 24.20 18.93 9.97
C PHE A 13 23.72 17.67 10.70
N ALA A 14 24.57 17.10 11.58
CA ALA A 14 24.22 15.92 12.37
C ALA A 14 22.98 16.17 13.25
N TYR A 15 22.91 17.34 13.90
CA TYR A 15 21.75 17.74 14.69
C TYR A 15 20.48 17.85 13.83
N ALA A 16 20.54 18.52 12.67
CA ALA A 16 19.39 18.72 11.80
C ALA A 16 18.84 17.40 11.24
N VAL A 17 19.73 16.51 10.77
CA VAL A 17 19.34 15.19 10.27
C VAL A 17 18.74 14.34 11.39
N ASN A 18 19.38 14.30 12.56
CA ASN A 18 18.87 13.54 13.70
C ASN A 18 17.52 14.10 14.19
N TYR A 19 17.34 15.42 14.23
CA TYR A 19 16.07 16.04 14.56
C TYR A 19 14.97 15.64 13.58
N SER A 20 15.23 15.73 12.27
CA SER A 20 14.25 15.33 11.25
C SER A 20 13.91 13.84 11.32
N PHE A 21 14.90 12.98 11.57
CA PHE A 21 14.69 11.54 11.72
C PHE A 21 13.80 11.22 12.91
N ASN A 22 14.16 11.71 14.11
CA ASN A 22 13.39 11.48 15.33
C ASN A 22 11.97 12.08 15.23
N LYS A 23 11.83 13.26 14.62
CA LYS A 23 10.52 13.88 14.39
C LYS A 23 9.60 12.97 13.55
N ARG A 24 10.13 12.38 12.47
CA ARG A 24 9.37 11.45 11.62
C ARG A 24 9.00 10.17 12.37
N LEU A 25 9.95 9.62 13.13
CA LEU A 25 9.71 8.39 13.89
C LEU A 25 8.65 8.58 14.99
N ASN A 26 8.73 9.69 15.73
CA ASN A 26 7.72 10.02 16.73
C ASN A 26 6.34 10.20 16.09
N HIS A 27 6.25 10.97 15.00
CA HIS A 27 4.99 11.16 14.29
C HIS A 27 4.41 9.85 13.76
N TRP A 28 5.25 8.95 13.24
CA TRP A 28 4.85 7.61 12.81
C TRP A 28 4.22 6.81 13.97
N PHE A 29 4.84 6.80 15.15
CA PHE A 29 4.28 6.10 16.31
C PHE A 29 3.00 6.75 16.82
N ASP A 30 2.91 8.08 16.82
CA ASP A 30 1.68 8.80 17.18
C ASP A 30 0.52 8.44 16.24
N GLU A 31 0.77 8.40 14.92
CA GLU A 31 -0.24 8.01 13.92
C GLU A 31 -0.63 6.54 14.05
N LEU A 32 0.32 5.66 14.36
CA LEU A 32 0.04 4.24 14.54
C LEU A 32 -0.81 4.00 15.79
N ALA A 33 -0.46 4.63 16.92
CA ALA A 33 -1.23 4.55 18.15
C ALA A 33 -2.66 5.06 17.95
N ALA A 34 -2.83 6.23 17.32
CA ALA A 34 -4.15 6.77 17.02
C ALA A 34 -4.98 5.84 16.14
N ALA A 35 -4.37 5.20 15.14
CA ALA A 35 -5.11 4.29 14.26
C ALA A 35 -5.47 2.96 14.93
N VAL A 36 -4.66 2.47 15.88
CA VAL A 36 -5.01 1.32 16.72
C VAL A 36 -6.19 1.69 17.63
N ASP A 37 -6.15 2.85 18.28
CA ASP A 37 -7.25 3.34 19.14
C ASP A 37 -8.56 3.50 18.34
N ASP A 38 -8.49 4.10 17.14
CA ASP A 38 -9.63 4.29 16.25
C ASP A 38 -10.23 2.95 15.80
N LEU A 39 -9.40 1.95 15.52
CA LEU A 39 -9.86 0.62 15.13
C LEU A 39 -10.53 -0.11 16.29
N GLN A 40 -9.93 -0.06 17.49
CA GLN A 40 -10.51 -0.66 18.69
C GLN A 40 -11.90 -0.11 19.00
N GLN A 41 -12.12 1.20 18.82
CA GLN A 41 -13.43 1.84 19.05
C GLN A 41 -14.53 1.35 18.08
N GLN A 42 -14.15 0.75 16.96
CA GLN A 42 -15.08 0.23 15.95
C GLN A 42 -15.34 -1.27 16.07
N MET A 43 -14.62 -1.96 16.95
CA MET A 43 -14.82 -3.39 17.20
C MET A 43 -15.93 -3.61 18.24
N ASP A 44 -16.79 -4.60 18.01
CA ASP A 44 -17.82 -5.01 18.98
C ASP A 44 -17.19 -5.47 20.31
N GLU A 45 -16.05 -6.16 20.23
CA GLU A 45 -15.21 -6.52 21.36
C GLU A 45 -13.81 -5.89 21.18
N PRO A 46 -13.54 -4.74 21.82
CA PRO A 46 -12.24 -4.09 21.72
C PRO A 46 -11.16 -4.95 22.40
N LEU A 47 -10.17 -5.39 21.62
CA LEU A 47 -8.94 -5.98 22.15
C LEU A 47 -8.16 -4.90 22.89
N ALA A 48 -7.69 -5.18 24.12
CA ALA A 48 -6.86 -4.22 24.85
C ALA A 48 -5.50 -4.05 24.15
N PHE A 49 -4.93 -2.83 24.20
CA PHE A 49 -3.62 -2.56 23.61
C PHE A 49 -2.53 -3.43 24.24
N GLU A 50 -2.63 -3.71 25.54
CA GLU A 50 -1.72 -4.59 26.28
C GLU A 50 -1.70 -6.01 25.73
N ASP A 51 -2.82 -6.49 25.20
CA ASP A 51 -2.93 -7.82 24.59
C ASP A 51 -2.30 -7.83 23.19
N LEU A 52 -2.47 -6.75 22.41
CA LEU A 52 -1.78 -6.57 21.13
C LEU A 52 -0.26 -6.52 21.32
N ALA A 53 0.22 -5.83 22.35
CA ALA A 53 1.66 -5.73 22.64
C ALA A 53 2.29 -7.08 23.06
N GLN A 54 1.49 -8.07 23.45
CA GLN A 54 1.95 -9.44 23.75
C GLN A 54 1.81 -10.38 22.54
N ASN A 55 1.17 -9.94 21.46
CA ASN A 55 1.01 -10.72 20.24
C ASN A 55 2.28 -10.59 19.37
N GLU A 56 3.03 -11.69 19.21
CA GLU A 56 4.28 -11.70 18.45
C GLU A 56 4.08 -11.27 16.98
N THR A 57 3.01 -11.71 16.32
CA THR A 57 2.67 -11.29 14.94
C THR A 57 2.46 -9.77 14.87
N PHE A 58 1.73 -9.18 15.82
CA PHE A 58 1.54 -7.73 15.87
C PHE A 58 2.86 -7.00 16.08
N VAL A 59 3.68 -7.45 17.04
CA VAL A 59 4.99 -6.84 17.33
C VAL A 59 5.91 -6.92 16.11
N ASP A 60 5.95 -8.06 15.43
CA ASP A 60 6.74 -8.23 14.20
C ASP A 60 6.21 -7.34 13.07
N ALA A 61 4.90 -7.19 12.92
CA ALA A 61 4.30 -6.26 11.96
C ALA A 61 4.71 -4.82 12.25
N VAL A 62 4.63 -4.37 13.51
CA VAL A 62 5.10 -3.03 13.94
C VAL A 62 6.58 -2.83 13.61
N ILE A 63 7.42 -3.82 13.87
CA ILE A 63 8.87 -3.76 13.61
C ILE A 63 9.14 -3.64 12.10
N ASN A 64 8.52 -4.48 11.28
CA ASN A 64 8.69 -4.47 9.83
C ASN A 64 8.16 -3.15 9.23
N ALA A 65 6.98 -2.71 9.63
CA ALA A 65 6.38 -1.46 9.17
C ALA A 65 7.22 -0.24 9.55
N THR A 66 7.71 -0.19 10.79
CA THR A 66 8.53 0.93 11.27
C THR A 66 9.85 1.04 10.50
N ARG A 67 10.51 -0.09 10.21
CA ARG A 67 11.73 -0.09 9.38
C ARG A 67 11.46 0.49 7.99
N ALA A 68 10.38 0.07 7.34
CA ALA A 68 9.97 0.59 6.04
C ALA A 68 9.55 2.07 6.08
N ALA A 69 8.87 2.49 7.16
CA ALA A 69 8.41 3.87 7.35
C ALA A 69 9.58 4.85 7.49
N GLN A 70 10.67 4.44 8.16
CA GLN A 70 11.88 5.24 8.29
C GLN A 70 12.54 5.57 6.94
N ALA A 71 12.33 4.72 5.92
CA ALA A 71 12.91 4.88 4.59
C ALA A 71 12.07 5.77 3.65
N THR A 72 10.90 6.26 4.07
CA THR A 72 9.98 7.00 3.19
C THR A 72 9.35 8.23 3.85
N HIS A 73 8.89 9.14 3.01
CA HIS A 73 8.04 10.27 3.41
C HIS A 73 6.75 10.33 2.57
N ALA A 74 6.57 9.37 1.65
CA ALA A 74 5.38 9.28 0.81
C ALA A 74 4.19 8.84 1.67
N ARG A 75 3.13 9.65 1.67
CA ARG A 75 1.98 9.46 2.54
C ARG A 75 1.26 8.15 2.26
N GLU A 76 1.12 7.81 0.98
CA GLU A 76 0.48 6.59 0.48
C GLU A 76 1.19 5.34 1.02
N LYS A 77 2.52 5.38 1.09
CA LYS A 77 3.32 4.28 1.66
C LYS A 77 3.16 4.19 3.17
N LEU A 78 3.18 5.32 3.88
CA LEU A 78 2.98 5.34 5.32
C LEU A 78 1.59 4.81 5.70
N GLU A 79 0.55 5.20 4.95
CA GLU A 79 -0.80 4.68 5.12
C GLU A 79 -0.86 3.17 4.86
N ALA A 80 -0.28 2.69 3.77
CA ALA A 80 -0.20 1.25 3.46
C ALA A 80 0.52 0.45 4.56
N LEU A 81 1.64 0.98 5.10
CA LEU A 81 2.37 0.34 6.19
C LEU A 81 1.54 0.30 7.48
N ARG A 82 0.88 1.41 7.82
CA ARG A 82 0.04 1.51 9.01
C ARG A 82 -1.11 0.52 8.92
N ASN A 83 -1.80 0.49 7.79
CA ASN A 83 -2.88 -0.44 7.50
C ASN A 83 -2.40 -1.90 7.56
N GLY A 84 -1.20 -2.20 7.04
CA GLY A 84 -0.58 -3.52 7.18
C GLY A 84 -0.39 -3.95 8.64
N VAL A 85 -0.02 -3.04 9.53
CA VAL A 85 0.03 -3.33 10.98
C VAL A 85 -1.36 -3.64 11.52
N LEU A 86 -2.35 -2.82 11.19
CA LEU A 86 -3.73 -3.02 11.66
C LEU A 86 -4.33 -4.34 11.17
N ASN A 87 -4.06 -4.71 9.91
CA ASN A 87 -4.57 -5.93 9.30
C ASN A 87 -3.78 -7.19 9.71
N SER A 88 -2.63 -7.05 10.38
CA SER A 88 -1.74 -8.18 10.75
C SER A 88 -2.36 -9.22 11.67
N THR A 89 -3.35 -8.82 12.47
CA THR A 89 -4.01 -9.67 13.46
C THR A 89 -5.50 -9.88 13.18
N LEU A 90 -6.04 -9.27 12.13
CA LEU A 90 -7.45 -9.43 11.76
C LEU A 90 -7.73 -10.81 11.18
N VAL A 91 -9.00 -11.21 11.20
CA VAL A 91 -9.44 -12.48 10.62
C VAL A 91 -9.10 -12.51 9.13
N GLY A 92 -8.42 -13.57 8.69
CA GLY A 92 -7.97 -13.71 7.30
C GLY A 92 -6.70 -12.92 6.95
N ALA A 93 -5.97 -12.44 7.96
CA ALA A 93 -4.62 -11.94 7.81
C ALA A 93 -3.70 -13.00 7.15
N PRO A 94 -2.73 -12.58 6.33
CA PRO A 94 -1.66 -13.46 5.84
C PRO A 94 -0.85 -14.06 6.99
N ASP A 95 -0.15 -15.17 6.74
CA ASP A 95 0.83 -15.70 7.69
C ASP A 95 2.05 -14.75 7.85
N ASP A 96 2.83 -14.93 8.91
CA ASP A 96 3.93 -14.02 9.27
C ASP A 96 4.97 -13.86 8.13
N ASP A 97 5.25 -14.94 7.39
CA ASP A 97 6.18 -14.93 6.27
C ASP A 97 5.65 -14.08 5.09
N GLU A 98 4.36 -14.23 4.78
CA GLU A 98 3.67 -13.45 3.76
C GLU A 98 3.52 -11.98 4.19
N GLN A 99 3.21 -11.70 5.46
CA GLN A 99 3.18 -10.33 6.01
C GLN A 99 4.54 -9.65 5.87
N ALA A 100 5.63 -10.33 6.28
CA ALA A 100 6.98 -9.81 6.14
C ALA A 100 7.34 -9.55 4.68
N ARG A 101 6.88 -10.39 3.74
CA ARG A 101 7.02 -10.14 2.30
C ARG A 101 6.26 -8.89 1.87
N PHE A 102 5.02 -8.71 2.33
CA PHE A 102 4.20 -7.56 1.96
C PHE A 102 4.79 -6.25 2.48
N PHE A 103 5.29 -6.18 3.71
CA PHE A 103 6.00 -4.98 4.19
C PHE A 103 7.23 -4.65 3.33
N ARG A 104 8.02 -5.66 2.92
CA ARG A 104 9.15 -5.45 1.99
C ARG A 104 8.70 -4.92 0.64
N LEU A 105 7.56 -5.36 0.12
CA LEU A 105 7.01 -4.82 -1.14
C LEU A 105 6.63 -3.35 -0.99
N VAL A 106 5.96 -2.97 0.11
CA VAL A 106 5.65 -1.55 0.36
C VAL A 106 6.93 -0.74 0.47
N GLU A 107 7.96 -1.23 1.17
CA GLU A 107 9.26 -0.56 1.26
C GLU A 107 9.90 -0.36 -0.11
N GLN A 108 9.91 -1.39 -0.96
CA GLN A 108 10.55 -1.37 -2.28
C GLN A 108 9.82 -0.51 -3.31
N PHE A 109 8.49 -0.51 -3.28
CA PHE A 109 7.67 0.15 -4.29
C PHE A 109 7.64 1.67 -4.13
N THR A 110 7.53 2.36 -5.26
CA THR A 110 7.15 3.78 -5.29
C THR A 110 5.62 3.90 -5.22
N PRO A 111 5.08 5.09 -4.90
CA PRO A 111 3.64 5.34 -4.98
C PRO A 111 3.03 4.97 -6.33
N ALA A 112 3.79 5.11 -7.43
CA ALA A 112 3.30 4.76 -8.76
C ALA A 112 3.05 3.24 -8.93
N GLN A 113 3.91 2.37 -8.39
CA GLN A 113 3.65 0.93 -8.42
C GLN A 113 2.38 0.58 -7.64
N LEU A 114 2.21 1.14 -6.43
CA LEU A 114 1.01 0.91 -5.61
C LEU A 114 -0.25 1.37 -6.34
N LEU A 115 -0.23 2.58 -6.89
CA LEU A 115 -1.35 3.16 -7.60
C LEU A 115 -1.76 2.38 -8.85
N MET A 116 -0.77 1.98 -9.67
CA MET A 116 -1.03 1.14 -10.84
C MET A 116 -1.63 -0.21 -10.43
N LEU A 117 -1.11 -0.82 -9.36
CA LEU A 117 -1.61 -2.09 -8.87
C LEU A 117 -3.05 -1.98 -8.38
N THR A 118 -3.38 -0.93 -7.61
CA THR A 118 -4.75 -0.64 -7.15
C THR A 118 -5.70 -0.43 -8.33
N TYR A 119 -5.29 0.34 -9.35
CA TYR A 119 -6.12 0.53 -10.55
C TYR A 119 -6.40 -0.79 -11.28
N PHE A 120 -5.39 -1.64 -11.46
CA PHE A 120 -5.56 -2.91 -12.16
C PHE A 120 -6.26 -3.99 -11.34
N ASP A 121 -6.55 -3.75 -10.06
CA ASP A 121 -7.38 -4.64 -9.25
C ASP A 121 -8.86 -4.49 -9.59
N ASP A 122 -9.33 -3.27 -9.80
CA ASP A 122 -10.68 -3.00 -10.27
C ASP A 122 -10.75 -1.75 -11.15
N PRO A 123 -10.39 -1.87 -12.45
CA PRO A 123 -10.45 -0.74 -13.37
C PRO A 123 -11.87 -0.16 -13.49
N HIS A 124 -12.91 -1.00 -13.48
CA HIS A 124 -14.29 -0.55 -13.58
C HIS A 124 -14.73 0.21 -12.33
N GLY A 125 -14.45 -0.32 -11.14
CA GLY A 125 -14.70 0.35 -9.87
C GLY A 125 -13.95 1.68 -9.76
N TRP A 126 -12.72 1.76 -10.28
CA TRP A 126 -11.93 2.99 -10.32
C TRP A 126 -12.66 4.15 -11.02
N PHE A 127 -13.25 3.86 -12.18
CA PHE A 127 -14.05 4.81 -12.96
C PHE A 127 -15.38 5.14 -12.27
N ALA A 128 -16.07 4.11 -11.77
CA ALA A 128 -17.36 4.25 -11.10
C ALA A 128 -17.28 5.16 -9.86
N ALA A 129 -16.28 4.94 -9.00
CA ALA A 129 -16.03 5.74 -7.80
C ALA A 129 -15.76 7.22 -8.09
N ARG A 130 -15.38 7.55 -9.33
CA ARG A 130 -15.08 8.92 -9.78
C ARG A 130 -16.20 9.52 -10.64
N GLY A 131 -17.26 8.77 -10.90
CA GLY A 131 -18.35 9.21 -11.79
C GLY A 131 -17.87 9.44 -13.24
N ILE A 132 -16.78 8.79 -13.66
CA ILE A 132 -16.21 8.93 -15.00
C ILE A 132 -16.70 7.74 -15.84
N GLN A 133 -17.19 8.01 -17.04
CA GLN A 133 -17.52 6.94 -18.00
C GLN A 133 -16.25 6.50 -18.73
N PRO A 134 -15.87 5.21 -18.68
CA PRO A 134 -14.71 4.73 -19.41
C PRO A 134 -14.96 4.81 -20.92
N GLU A 135 -13.91 5.08 -21.70
CA GLU A 135 -14.01 5.08 -23.15
C GLU A 135 -14.30 3.66 -23.65
N GLN A 136 -15.20 3.53 -24.63
CA GLN A 136 -15.55 2.24 -25.21
C GLN A 136 -14.64 1.94 -26.40
N TYR A 137 -13.95 0.82 -26.33
CA TYR A 137 -13.12 0.32 -27.43
C TYR A 137 -13.79 -0.87 -28.10
N MET A 138 -13.61 -1.03 -29.41
CA MET A 138 -13.91 -2.30 -30.10
C MET A 138 -12.73 -3.28 -29.93
N ALA A 139 -11.52 -2.74 -30.06
CA ALA A 139 -10.25 -3.38 -29.73
C ALA A 139 -9.28 -2.29 -29.28
N GLY A 140 -8.31 -2.65 -28.44
CA GLY A 140 -7.36 -1.68 -27.89
C GLY A 140 -6.21 -2.37 -27.17
N SER A 141 -5.50 -1.61 -26.36
CA SER A 141 -4.47 -2.11 -25.43
C SER A 141 -4.77 -1.58 -24.03
N ARG A 142 -4.24 -2.23 -23.01
CA ARG A 142 -4.58 -1.89 -21.61
C ARG A 142 -4.05 -0.53 -21.18
N ILE A 143 -2.99 -0.04 -21.85
CA ILE A 143 -2.51 1.34 -21.66
C ILE A 143 -3.55 2.38 -22.10
N ASN A 144 -4.45 2.05 -23.04
CA ASN A 144 -5.54 2.94 -23.45
C ASN A 144 -6.56 3.16 -22.34
N GLY A 145 -6.86 2.15 -21.52
CA GLY A 145 -7.71 2.31 -20.34
C GLY A 145 -7.00 3.02 -19.18
N LEU A 146 -5.70 2.74 -19.00
CA LEU A 146 -4.90 3.29 -17.89
C LEU A 146 -4.68 4.81 -17.99
N GLN A 147 -4.23 5.33 -19.13
CA GLN A 147 -3.77 6.72 -19.24
C GLN A 147 -4.85 7.79 -19.02
N PRO A 148 -6.12 7.57 -19.44
CA PRO A 148 -7.22 8.46 -19.08
C PRO A 148 -7.53 8.45 -17.58
N ALA A 149 -7.39 7.30 -16.93
CA ALA A 149 -7.65 7.14 -15.49
C ALA A 149 -6.53 7.73 -14.63
N LEU A 150 -5.28 7.62 -15.08
CA LEU A 150 -4.08 7.90 -14.31
C LEU A 150 -3.06 8.71 -15.13
N PRO A 151 -3.16 10.06 -15.08
CA PRO A 151 -2.30 10.96 -15.84
C PRO A 151 -0.79 10.83 -15.55
N GLU A 152 -0.38 10.29 -14.40
CA GLU A 152 1.03 10.00 -14.11
C GLU A 152 1.66 8.99 -15.07
N PHE A 153 0.85 8.17 -15.76
CA PHE A 153 1.29 7.16 -16.71
C PHE A 153 1.19 7.61 -18.18
N ARG A 154 1.05 8.92 -18.43
CA ARG A 154 1.07 9.49 -19.80
C ARG A 154 2.35 9.17 -20.57
N ASN A 155 3.48 9.02 -19.85
CA ASN A 155 4.70 8.51 -20.45
C ASN A 155 4.60 6.97 -20.55
N SER A 156 4.44 6.46 -21.76
CA SER A 156 4.27 5.02 -22.01
C SER A 156 5.46 4.19 -21.57
N ASP A 157 6.70 4.66 -21.76
CA ASP A 157 7.90 3.93 -21.36
C ASP A 157 7.94 3.75 -19.84
N TRP A 158 7.58 4.81 -19.10
CA TRP A 158 7.43 4.74 -17.64
C TRP A 158 6.31 3.78 -17.23
N ALA A 159 5.14 3.85 -17.87
CA ALA A 159 4.02 2.95 -17.58
C ALA A 159 4.39 1.47 -17.81
N HIS A 160 5.08 1.17 -18.91
CA HIS A 160 5.54 -0.18 -19.21
C HIS A 160 6.61 -0.68 -18.22
N LEU A 161 7.51 0.19 -17.77
CA LEU A 161 8.50 -0.16 -16.76
C LEU A 161 7.82 -0.53 -15.42
N VAL A 162 6.90 0.31 -14.94
CA VAL A 162 6.15 0.05 -13.69
C VAL A 162 5.34 -1.24 -13.78
N ALA A 163 4.64 -1.47 -14.90
CA ALA A 163 3.88 -2.71 -15.09
C ALA A 163 4.78 -3.94 -15.16
N LYS A 164 5.96 -3.82 -15.79
CA LYS A 164 6.95 -4.89 -15.82
C LYS A 164 7.47 -5.21 -14.42
N ASP A 165 7.80 -4.21 -13.62
CA ASP A 165 8.26 -4.42 -12.24
C ASP A 165 7.21 -5.15 -11.39
N LEU A 166 5.93 -4.79 -11.55
CA LEU A 166 4.83 -5.47 -10.87
C LEU A 166 4.66 -6.92 -11.36
N ALA A 167 4.80 -7.17 -12.67
CA ALA A 167 4.76 -8.52 -13.23
C ALA A 167 5.93 -9.40 -12.75
N ASP A 168 7.15 -8.84 -12.69
CA ASP A 168 8.35 -9.54 -12.19
C ASP A 168 8.22 -9.92 -10.70
N ASN A 169 7.37 -9.20 -9.94
CA ASN A 169 7.03 -9.52 -8.54
C ASN A 169 5.80 -10.45 -8.40
N SER A 170 5.30 -11.00 -9.52
CA SER A 170 4.11 -11.85 -9.61
C SER A 170 2.83 -11.16 -9.14
N LEU A 171 2.73 -9.85 -9.32
CA LEU A 171 1.56 -9.05 -8.92
C LEU A 171 0.60 -8.75 -10.09
N LEU A 172 1.10 -8.73 -11.33
CA LEU A 172 0.28 -8.62 -12.54
C LEU A 172 0.39 -9.87 -13.42
N ILE A 173 -0.74 -10.28 -14.02
CA ILE A 173 -0.82 -11.44 -14.93
C ILE A 173 -0.40 -11.12 -16.37
N ALA A 174 -0.43 -9.85 -16.77
CA ALA A 174 -0.17 -9.43 -18.14
C ALA A 174 0.41 -8.01 -18.20
N GLY A 175 1.13 -7.72 -19.28
CA GLY A 175 1.62 -6.38 -19.58
C GLY A 175 0.55 -5.47 -20.18
N LEU A 176 0.92 -4.20 -20.39
CA LEU A 176 0.02 -3.16 -20.89
C LEU A 176 -0.15 -3.16 -22.40
N SER A 177 0.83 -3.72 -23.12
CA SER A 177 0.88 -3.79 -24.59
C SER A 177 0.09 -4.98 -25.13
N GLY A 178 -0.11 -4.96 -26.44
CA GLY A 178 -0.79 -6.02 -27.17
C GLY A 178 -2.25 -5.68 -27.42
N MET A 179 -2.74 -6.15 -28.56
CA MET A 179 -4.13 -5.95 -28.95
C MET A 179 -5.02 -6.90 -28.17
N VAL A 180 -6.04 -6.35 -27.52
CA VAL A 180 -7.08 -7.07 -26.79
C VAL A 180 -8.46 -6.64 -27.29
N SER A 181 -9.50 -7.42 -26.98
CA SER A 181 -10.88 -6.99 -27.21
C SER A 181 -11.19 -5.73 -26.39
N GLY A 182 -12.21 -4.99 -26.81
CA GLY A 182 -12.66 -3.79 -26.11
C GLY A 182 -12.92 -3.98 -24.62
N SER A 183 -13.59 -5.07 -24.25
CA SER A 183 -13.86 -5.42 -22.85
C SER A 183 -12.57 -5.67 -22.06
N ALA A 184 -11.60 -6.34 -22.69
CA ALA A 184 -10.35 -6.75 -22.04
C ALA A 184 -9.36 -5.61 -21.80
N VAL A 185 -9.66 -4.39 -22.27
CA VAL A 185 -8.92 -3.18 -21.92
C VAL A 185 -9.03 -2.89 -20.41
N TYR A 186 -10.15 -3.26 -19.79
CA TYR A 186 -10.48 -2.98 -18.39
C TYR A 186 -10.54 -4.24 -17.52
N ASP A 187 -10.04 -5.37 -18.00
CA ASP A 187 -9.93 -6.60 -17.21
C ASP A 187 -9.03 -6.36 -15.99
N ARG A 188 -9.40 -6.96 -14.86
CA ARG A 188 -8.51 -7.11 -13.70
C ARG A 188 -7.23 -7.82 -14.12
N LEU A 189 -6.09 -7.24 -13.76
CA LEU A 189 -4.77 -7.84 -14.02
C LEU A 189 -4.05 -8.31 -12.76
N THR A 190 -4.58 -8.02 -11.57
CA THR A 190 -3.96 -8.47 -10.32
C THR A 190 -4.02 -9.98 -10.16
N THR A 191 -2.91 -10.56 -9.71
CA THR A 191 -2.86 -11.97 -9.29
C THR A 191 -3.58 -12.16 -7.94
N PRO A 192 -3.90 -13.41 -7.54
CA PRO A 192 -4.40 -13.67 -6.18
C PRO A 192 -3.43 -13.19 -5.08
N LEU A 193 -2.12 -13.21 -5.34
CA LEU A 193 -1.10 -12.66 -4.44
C LEU A 193 -1.21 -11.14 -4.32
N ALA A 194 -1.42 -10.44 -5.44
CA ALA A 194 -1.65 -9.00 -5.43
C ALA A 194 -2.94 -8.62 -4.71
N GLN A 195 -4.02 -9.39 -4.87
CA GLN A 195 -5.28 -9.15 -4.16
C GLN A 195 -5.10 -9.29 -2.65
N ARG A 196 -4.40 -10.32 -2.18
CA ARG A 196 -4.06 -10.46 -0.76
C ARG A 196 -3.17 -9.32 -0.27
N PHE A 197 -2.18 -8.91 -1.06
CA PHE A 197 -1.32 -7.77 -0.75
C PHE A 197 -2.11 -6.47 -0.63
N LEU A 198 -2.96 -6.15 -1.61
CA LEU A 198 -3.79 -4.95 -1.61
C LEU A 198 -4.75 -4.95 -0.42
N ARG A 199 -5.40 -6.09 -0.13
CA ARG A 199 -6.25 -6.23 1.05
C ARG A 199 -5.46 -6.02 2.35
N PHE A 200 -4.26 -6.56 2.43
CA PHE A 200 -3.41 -6.41 3.62
C PHE A 200 -3.01 -4.95 3.88
N ILE A 201 -2.86 -4.13 2.85
CA ILE A 201 -2.52 -2.70 3.00
C ILE A 201 -3.72 -1.76 2.90
N ALA A 202 -4.93 -2.29 2.70
CA ALA A 202 -6.16 -1.52 2.63
C ALA A 202 -6.59 -1.03 4.00
N ASP A 203 -7.37 0.06 4.04
CA ASP A 203 -7.92 0.54 5.29
C ASP A 203 -8.87 -0.53 5.87
N PRO A 204 -8.63 -1.05 7.10
CA PRO A 204 -9.47 -2.09 7.68
C PRO A 204 -10.96 -1.70 7.76
N ARG A 205 -11.26 -0.40 7.83
CA ARG A 205 -12.63 0.12 7.90
C ARG A 205 -13.39 -0.07 6.60
N GLU A 206 -12.69 -0.08 5.47
CA GLU A 206 -13.27 -0.34 4.14
C GLU A 206 -13.49 -1.84 3.89
N LEU A 207 -12.78 -2.71 4.63
CA LEU A 207 -12.93 -4.16 4.54
C LEU A 207 -14.19 -4.66 5.29
N ASN A 208 -14.50 -4.06 6.44
CA ASN A 208 -15.65 -4.46 7.26
C ASN A 208 -17.00 -4.06 6.64
N THR A 209 -17.06 -2.99 5.84
CA THR A 209 -18.30 -2.55 5.18
C THR A 209 -18.84 -3.55 4.14
N GLY A 210 -18.05 -4.52 3.70
CA GLY A 210 -18.48 -5.54 2.73
C GLY A 210 -19.12 -6.79 3.35
N GLN A 211 -18.97 -7.02 4.66
CA GLN A 211 -19.54 -8.19 5.33
C GLN A 211 -21.00 -7.99 5.77
N ASP A 212 -21.39 -6.74 6.07
CA ASP A 212 -22.77 -6.42 6.49
C ASP A 212 -23.79 -6.52 5.34
N GLU A 213 -23.37 -6.50 4.07
CA GLU A 213 -24.26 -6.62 2.91
C GLU A 213 -24.57 -8.08 2.52
N GLU A 214 -23.72 -9.06 2.88
CA GLU A 214 -23.94 -10.48 2.55
C GLU A 214 -24.87 -11.19 3.53
N ASP A 215 -24.97 -10.73 4.79
CA ASP A 215 -25.84 -11.33 5.82
C ASP A 215 -27.31 -10.87 5.73
N GLY A 216 -27.63 -9.97 4.80
CA GLY A 216 -29.00 -9.48 4.56
C GLY A 216 -29.92 -10.43 3.77
N TRP A 217 -29.43 -11.60 3.35
CA TRP A 217 -30.20 -12.61 2.62
C TRP A 217 -30.12 -13.99 3.28
N THR A 218 -30.61 -14.11 4.51
CA THR A 218 -31.11 -15.40 5.03
C THR A 218 -32.51 -15.26 5.62
#